data_AF-A0AAN5AM93-F1
#
_entry.id   AF-A0AAN5AM93-F1
#
_cell.length_a   1.000
_cell.length_b   1.000
_cell.length_c   1.000
_cell.angle_alpha   90.00
_cell.angle_beta   90.00
_cell.angle_gamma   90.00
#
_symmetry.space_group_name_H-M   'P 1'
#
loop_
_entity.id
_entity.type
_entity.pdbx_description
1 polymer ?
#
loop_
_entity_poly.entity_id
_entity_poly.type
_entity_poly.pdbx_seq_one_letter_code
_entity_poly.pdbx_strand_id
1 'polypeptide(L)'
;MKKLAFLFALSVLIFSCDSEKSDPINENQKAKYEFAFSFTTTEYPPQFNENMEIEVTSGVFSYISIENGKSVTFENRKAPFTVPFQDHKTLLLYSSEYSPNTLEFKINVPIPEMGISERNLRLGYSLLDLEKEDFLTIGEKQISPSEIPWNQAINF
;
A
#
# COMPACT_ATOMS: atom_id res chain seq x y z
N MET A 1 35.41 18.60 33.65
CA MET A 1 34.35 17.59 33.51
C MET A 1 33.38 18.05 32.42
N LYS A 2 33.20 17.22 31.40
CA LYS A 2 32.26 17.42 30.28
C LYS A 2 30.83 17.28 30.79
N LYS A 3 29.92 18.18 30.44
CA LYS A 3 28.54 17.86 29.99
C LYS A 3 28.06 18.98 29.07
N LEU A 4 28.33 18.77 27.78
CA LEU A 4 27.73 19.49 26.67
C LEU A 4 26.27 19.01 26.59
N ALA A 5 25.30 19.88 26.82
CA ALA A 5 23.90 19.57 26.58
C ALA A 5 23.65 19.71 25.07
N PHE A 6 23.67 18.59 24.37
CA PHE A 6 23.22 18.47 22.99
C PHE A 6 21.68 18.54 23.00
N LEU A 7 21.13 19.73 22.73
CA LEU A 7 19.74 19.85 22.33
C LEU A 7 19.68 19.59 20.83
N PHE A 8 19.32 18.36 20.47
CA PHE A 8 18.95 18.04 19.10
C PHE A 8 17.67 18.80 18.77
N ALA A 9 17.78 19.74 17.84
CA ALA A 9 16.65 20.38 17.21
C ALA A 9 15.85 19.29 16.46
N LEU A 10 14.69 18.96 17.01
CA LEU A 10 13.68 18.16 16.34
C LEU A 10 13.12 19.03 15.21
N SER A 11 13.67 18.88 14.01
CA SER A 11 13.14 19.49 12.80
C SER A 11 11.79 18.85 12.51
N VAL A 12 10.74 19.53 13.00
CA VAL A 12 9.36 19.38 12.57
C VAL A 12 9.33 19.64 11.07
N LEU A 13 9.08 18.59 10.29
CA LEU A 13 8.73 18.73 8.88
C LEU A 13 7.40 19.50 8.83
N ILE A 14 7.50 20.76 8.46
CA ILE A 14 6.37 21.63 8.16
C ILE A 14 5.74 21.05 6.90
N PHE A 15 4.53 20.51 7.05
CA PHE A 15 3.64 20.15 5.96
C PHE A 15 3.55 21.33 4.99
N SER A 16 4.03 21.15 3.76
CA SER A 16 3.61 22.00 2.65
C SER A 16 2.12 21.77 2.45
N CYS A 17 1.40 22.85 2.73
CA CYS A 17 0.00 23.05 2.43
C CYS A 17 -0.16 22.99 0.90
N ASP A 18 -0.60 21.84 0.40
CA ASP A 18 -1.31 21.76 -0.87
C ASP A 18 -2.58 20.97 -0.57
N SER A 19 -3.71 21.56 -0.97
CA SER A 19 -5.05 21.23 -0.52
C SER A 19 -5.31 19.73 -0.39
N GLU A 20 -5.50 19.25 0.85
CA GLU A 20 -6.06 17.95 1.18
C GLU A 20 -7.47 17.86 0.56
N LYS A 21 -7.55 17.37 -0.67
CA LYS A 21 -8.61 16.43 -0.99
C LYS A 21 -8.21 15.17 -0.25
N SER A 22 -8.71 15.03 0.97
CA SER A 22 -8.80 13.71 1.60
C SER A 22 -9.41 12.78 0.55
N ASP A 23 -8.73 11.67 0.29
CA ASP A 23 -9.33 10.60 -0.51
C ASP A 23 -10.72 10.33 0.06
N PRO A 24 -11.77 10.20 -0.78
CA PRO A 24 -13.14 10.11 -0.29
C PRO A 24 -13.33 8.78 0.44
N ILE A 25 -13.01 8.75 1.73
CA ILE A 25 -13.44 7.68 2.64
C ILE A 25 -14.96 7.79 2.67
N ASN A 26 -15.65 6.79 2.11
CA ASN A 26 -17.10 6.71 2.22
C ASN A 26 -17.45 6.38 3.69
N GLU A 27 -17.76 7.42 4.48
CA GLU A 27 -18.12 7.35 5.91
C GLU A 27 -19.31 6.41 6.20
N ASN A 28 -20.04 5.94 5.18
CA ASN A 28 -21.24 5.12 5.34
C ASN A 28 -20.98 3.61 5.47
N GLN A 29 -19.74 3.13 5.37
CA GLN A 29 -19.35 1.78 5.78
C GLN A 29 -18.23 1.89 6.80
N LYS A 30 -18.53 1.57 8.08
CA LYS A 30 -17.51 1.42 9.11
C LYS A 30 -16.66 0.18 8.79
N ALA A 31 -15.67 0.37 7.92
CA ALA A 31 -14.59 -0.58 7.79
C ALA A 31 -13.90 -0.69 9.15
N LYS A 32 -13.58 -1.92 9.54
CA LYS A 32 -12.84 -2.20 10.77
C LYS A 32 -11.35 -2.36 10.49
N TYR A 33 -11.03 -2.81 9.29
CA TYR A 33 -9.68 -3.16 8.88
C TYR A 33 -9.31 -2.45 7.58
N GLU A 34 -8.10 -1.91 7.53
CA GLU A 34 -7.47 -1.38 6.33
C GLU A 34 -6.25 -2.25 5.98
N PHE A 35 -6.20 -2.72 4.74
CA PHE A 35 -5.08 -3.43 4.16
C PHE A 35 -4.41 -2.51 3.15
N ALA A 36 -3.15 -2.17 3.40
CA ALA A 36 -2.38 -1.28 2.55
C ALA A 36 -1.23 -2.04 1.88
N PHE A 37 -1.02 -1.75 0.61
CA PHE A 37 0.11 -2.24 -0.18
C PHE A 37 0.79 -1.03 -0.83
N SER A 38 2.11 -0.99 -0.82
CA SER A 38 2.87 0.11 -1.46
C SER A 38 4.25 -0.35 -1.91
N PHE A 39 4.77 0.24 -2.99
CA PHE A 39 6.17 0.08 -3.35
C PHE A 39 7.05 1.12 -2.68
N THR A 40 8.15 0.65 -2.09
CA THR A 40 9.21 1.49 -1.53
C THR A 40 10.52 1.20 -2.26
N THR A 41 11.37 2.22 -2.34
CA THR A 41 12.73 2.12 -2.87
C THR A 41 13.68 2.85 -1.93
N THR A 42 14.93 2.41 -1.86
CA THR A 42 15.98 3.06 -1.07
C THR A 42 16.56 4.30 -1.75
N GLU A 43 16.19 4.59 -3.00
CA GLU A 43 16.69 5.73 -3.78
C GLU A 43 15.84 6.99 -3.54
N TYR A 44 16.51 8.15 -3.43
CA TYR A 44 15.87 9.46 -3.33
C TYR A 44 16.35 10.40 -4.45
N PRO A 45 15.45 10.99 -5.25
CA PRO A 45 14.00 10.77 -5.25
C PRO A 45 13.62 9.39 -5.83
N PRO A 46 12.48 8.81 -5.43
CA PRO A 46 12.05 7.50 -5.92
C PRO A 46 11.70 7.56 -7.42
N GLN A 47 12.48 6.89 -8.27
CA GLN A 47 12.30 6.88 -9.73
C GLN A 47 11.51 5.68 -10.28
N PHE A 48 10.61 5.08 -9.50
CA PHE A 48 9.76 3.97 -9.93
C PHE A 48 8.40 4.53 -10.38
N ASN A 49 8.01 4.26 -11.63
CA ASN A 49 6.81 4.78 -12.26
C ASN A 49 5.73 3.71 -12.45
N GLU A 50 6.06 2.46 -12.14
CA GLU A 50 5.17 1.33 -12.32
C GLU A 50 4.21 1.22 -11.13
N ASN A 51 3.08 0.59 -11.40
CA ASN A 51 2.06 0.31 -10.40
C ASN A 51 1.87 -1.19 -10.19
N MET A 52 1.05 -1.58 -9.23
CA MET A 52 0.67 -2.98 -8.99
C MET A 52 -0.76 -3.26 -9.36
N GLU A 53 -0.99 -4.51 -9.72
CA GLU A 53 -2.26 -5.17 -9.73
C GLU A 53 -2.32 -6.11 -8.52
N ILE A 54 -3.50 -6.24 -7.90
CA ILE A 54 -3.71 -7.14 -6.76
C ILE A 54 -4.86 -8.09 -7.07
N GLU A 55 -4.56 -9.39 -7.06
CA GLU A 55 -5.57 -10.44 -7.03
C GLU A 55 -5.94 -10.73 -5.57
N VAL A 56 -7.22 -10.52 -5.25
CA VAL A 56 -7.82 -10.86 -3.96
C VAL A 56 -8.50 -12.21 -4.09
N THR A 57 -8.07 -13.19 -3.31
CA THR A 57 -8.52 -14.59 -3.45
C THR A 57 -9.63 -14.99 -2.47
N SER A 58 -9.72 -14.32 -1.32
CA SER A 58 -10.73 -14.55 -0.28
C SER A 58 -11.14 -13.24 0.37
N GLY A 59 -12.29 -13.23 1.07
CA GLY A 59 -12.80 -12.06 1.81
C GLY A 59 -13.77 -11.18 1.02
N VAL A 60 -14.16 -10.07 1.66
CA VAL A 60 -15.04 -9.05 1.10
C VAL A 60 -14.41 -7.69 1.38
N PHE A 61 -14.26 -6.88 0.34
CA PHE A 61 -13.58 -5.59 0.44
C PHE A 61 -14.31 -4.47 -0.29
N SER A 62 -14.14 -3.27 0.24
CA SER A 62 -14.43 -2.01 -0.45
C SER A 62 -13.09 -1.33 -0.78
N TYR A 63 -13.01 -0.65 -1.92
CA TYR A 63 -11.80 0.05 -2.36
C TYR A 63 -12.12 1.14 -3.37
N ILE A 64 -11.16 2.03 -3.58
CA ILE A 64 -11.23 3.07 -4.61
C ILE A 64 -10.20 2.71 -5.67
N SER A 65 -10.65 2.51 -6.91
CA SER A 65 -9.76 2.40 -8.06
C SER A 65 -9.53 3.78 -8.66
N ILE A 66 -8.29 4.17 -8.90
CA ILE A 66 -7.92 5.39 -9.61
C ILE A 66 -7.16 5.00 -10.86
N GLU A 67 -7.80 5.12 -12.01
CA GLU A 67 -7.27 4.71 -13.32
C GLU A 67 -7.40 5.86 -14.32
N ASN A 68 -6.29 6.24 -14.96
CA ASN A 68 -6.26 7.33 -15.95
C ASN A 68 -6.89 8.66 -15.46
N GLY A 69 -6.59 9.03 -14.21
CA GLY A 69 -7.07 10.21 -13.50
C GLY A 69 -8.52 10.11 -13.03
N LYS A 70 -9.15 8.94 -13.12
CA LYS A 70 -10.56 8.74 -12.74
C LYS A 70 -10.67 7.83 -11.54
N SER A 71 -11.35 8.33 -10.50
CA SER A 71 -11.69 7.56 -9.30
C SER A 71 -13.03 6.83 -9.48
N VAL A 72 -13.05 5.55 -9.12
CA VAL A 72 -14.23 4.67 -9.11
C VAL A 72 -14.26 3.93 -7.78
N THR A 73 -15.35 4.08 -7.04
CA THR A 73 -15.56 3.36 -5.78
C THR A 73 -16.18 1.98 -6.05
N PHE A 74 -15.61 0.95 -5.45
CA PHE A 74 -16.15 -0.41 -5.42
C PHE A 74 -16.49 -0.79 -3.99
N GLU A 75 -17.71 -1.25 -3.77
CA GLU A 75 -18.20 -1.59 -2.42
C GLU A 75 -18.54 -3.07 -2.30
N ASN A 76 -18.20 -3.66 -1.15
CA ASN A 76 -18.54 -5.04 -0.79
C ASN A 76 -18.22 -6.08 -1.89
N ARG A 77 -17.10 -5.88 -2.58
CA ARG A 77 -16.62 -6.81 -3.61
C ARG A 77 -16.18 -8.09 -2.93
N LYS A 78 -16.90 -9.17 -3.23
CA LYS A 78 -16.56 -10.51 -2.77
C LYS A 78 -15.49 -11.11 -3.68
N ALA A 79 -14.44 -11.65 -3.08
CA ALA A 79 -13.42 -12.41 -3.81
C ALA A 79 -14.02 -13.61 -4.58
N PRO A 80 -13.42 -14.03 -5.72
CA PRO A 80 -12.19 -13.48 -6.28
C PRO A 80 -12.43 -12.22 -7.12
N PHE A 81 -11.53 -11.26 -7.01
CA PHE A 81 -11.47 -10.12 -7.93
C PHE A 81 -10.05 -9.58 -8.04
N THR A 82 -9.82 -8.83 -9.11
CA THR A 82 -8.56 -8.15 -9.34
C THR A 82 -8.77 -6.65 -9.22
N VAL A 83 -7.90 -5.98 -8.46
CA VAL A 83 -7.75 -4.52 -8.51
C VAL A 83 -6.69 -4.23 -9.58
N PRO A 84 -7.05 -3.55 -10.68
CA PRO A 84 -6.14 -3.30 -11.79
C PRO A 84 -5.04 -2.31 -11.38
N PHE A 85 -4.10 -2.06 -12.30
CA PHE A 85 -3.08 -1.02 -12.11
C PHE A 85 -3.71 0.32 -11.78
N GLN A 86 -3.25 0.91 -10.68
CA GLN A 86 -3.70 2.21 -10.21
C GLN A 86 -2.85 3.32 -10.84
N ASP A 87 -3.22 4.59 -10.65
CA ASP A 87 -2.34 5.74 -10.92
C ASP A 87 -1.49 6.12 -9.69
N HIS A 88 -1.88 5.64 -8.50
CA HIS A 88 -1.20 5.92 -7.22
C HIS A 88 -0.41 4.71 -6.73
N LYS A 89 0.73 4.96 -6.05
CA LYS A 89 1.67 3.92 -5.61
C LYS A 89 1.19 3.08 -4.43
N THR A 90 0.11 3.50 -3.78
CA THR A 90 -0.48 2.82 -2.62
C THR A 90 -1.88 2.35 -3.00
N LEU A 91 -2.18 1.10 -2.65
CA LEU A 91 -3.51 0.51 -2.80
C LEU A 91 -4.06 0.18 -1.42
N LEU A 92 -5.26 0.69 -1.14
CA LEU A 92 -5.98 0.50 0.12
C LEU A 92 -7.23 -0.33 -0.11
N LEU A 93 -7.37 -1.42 0.66
CA LEU A 93 -8.57 -2.25 0.72
C LEU A 93 -9.17 -2.18 2.13
N TYR A 94 -10.49 -2.08 2.20
CA TYR A 94 -11.23 -1.94 3.45
C TYR A 94 -12.12 -3.15 3.68
N SER A 95 -12.11 -3.70 4.88
CA SER A 95 -13.01 -4.79 5.27
C SER A 95 -13.59 -4.58 6.66
N SER A 96 -14.78 -5.13 6.89
CA SER A 96 -15.37 -5.23 8.23
C SER A 96 -14.94 -6.51 8.97
N GLU A 97 -14.34 -7.46 8.26
CA GLU A 97 -14.00 -8.78 8.80
C GLU A 97 -12.53 -9.12 8.52
N TYR A 98 -11.86 -9.70 9.50
CA TYR A 98 -10.51 -10.24 9.37
C TYR A 98 -10.34 -11.43 10.31
N SER A 99 -9.71 -12.48 9.79
CA SER A 99 -9.23 -13.62 10.57
C SER A 99 -7.77 -13.89 10.21
N PRO A 100 -6.85 -14.00 11.17
CA PRO A 100 -5.44 -14.23 10.88
C PRO A 100 -5.20 -15.50 10.06
N ASN A 101 -4.30 -15.39 9.08
CA ASN A 101 -3.90 -16.41 8.11
C ASN A 101 -5.04 -16.91 7.21
N THR A 102 -6.05 -16.07 6.94
CA THR A 102 -7.20 -16.45 6.08
C THR A 102 -7.26 -15.66 4.77
N LEU A 103 -6.44 -14.63 4.63
CA LEU A 103 -6.43 -13.75 3.47
C LEU A 103 -5.11 -13.88 2.72
N GLU A 104 -5.19 -14.27 1.46
CA GLU A 104 -4.06 -14.29 0.53
C GLU A 104 -4.29 -13.27 -0.58
N PHE A 105 -3.29 -12.41 -0.78
CA PHE A 105 -3.22 -11.44 -1.87
C PHE A 105 -2.07 -11.81 -2.78
N LYS A 106 -2.32 -11.89 -4.09
CA LYS A 106 -1.24 -12.01 -5.07
C LYS A 106 -1.03 -10.66 -5.74
N ILE A 107 0.18 -10.15 -5.61
CA ILE A 107 0.58 -8.86 -6.15
C ILE A 107 1.32 -9.12 -7.45
N ASN A 108 0.80 -8.57 -8.54
CA ASN A 108 1.42 -8.60 -9.86
C ASN A 108 1.99 -7.22 -10.17
N VAL A 109 3.24 -7.18 -10.60
CA VAL A 109 3.92 -5.95 -11.01
C VAL A 109 4.34 -6.11 -12.46
N PRO A 110 3.98 -5.16 -13.34
CA PRO A 110 4.34 -5.27 -14.73
C PRO A 110 5.84 -5.06 -14.90
N ILE A 111 6.36 -5.56 -16.01
CA ILE A 111 7.77 -5.39 -16.37
C ILE A 111 8.03 -3.89 -16.54
N PRO A 112 9.01 -3.29 -15.83
CA PRO A 112 9.38 -1.90 -16.06
C PRO A 112 9.79 -1.71 -17.53
N GLU A 113 9.30 -0.65 -18.18
CA GLU A 113 9.71 -0.29 -19.54
C GLU A 113 11.17 0.19 -19.53
N MET A 114 12.09 -0.76 -19.73
CA MET A 114 13.55 -0.63 -19.86
C MET A 114 14.35 -0.27 -18.60
N GLY A 115 15.35 -1.11 -18.28
CA GLY A 115 16.57 -0.73 -17.55
C GLY A 115 16.49 -0.65 -16.02
N ILE A 116 15.33 -0.92 -15.40
CA ILE A 116 15.11 -0.83 -13.94
C ILE A 116 15.38 -2.19 -13.25
N SER A 117 16.10 -3.11 -13.90
CA SER A 117 16.31 -4.49 -13.44
C SER A 117 17.28 -4.64 -12.27
N GLU A 118 17.67 -3.57 -11.56
CA GLU A 118 18.63 -3.64 -10.44
C GLU A 118 18.23 -2.84 -9.20
N ARG A 119 17.02 -2.28 -9.16
CA ARG A 119 16.62 -1.47 -8.00
C ARG A 119 16.21 -2.36 -6.82
N ASN A 120 16.60 -1.94 -5.61
CA ASN A 120 16.16 -2.53 -4.34
C ASN A 120 14.68 -2.20 -4.07
N LEU A 121 13.80 -2.63 -4.98
CA LEU A 121 12.36 -2.45 -4.83
C LEU A 121 11.85 -3.37 -3.74
N ARG A 122 11.00 -2.81 -2.90
CA ARG A 122 10.41 -3.48 -1.75
C ARG A 122 8.90 -3.29 -1.80
N LEU A 123 8.16 -4.36 -1.61
CA LEU A 123 6.71 -4.32 -1.40
C LEU A 123 6.48 -4.19 0.11
N GLY A 124 6.06 -3.01 0.55
CA GLY A 124 5.54 -2.79 1.89
C GLY A 124 4.07 -3.17 1.96
N TYR A 125 3.68 -3.83 3.05
CA TYR A 125 2.29 -4.18 3.32
C TYR A 125 1.96 -4.02 4.80
N SER A 126 0.72 -3.63 5.10
CA SER A 126 0.24 -3.49 6.47
C SER A 126 -1.24 -3.77 6.61
N LEU A 127 -1.61 -4.20 7.82
CA LEU A 127 -2.98 -4.34 8.28
C LEU A 127 -3.18 -3.48 9.53
N LEU A 128 -4.13 -2.56 9.46
CA LEU A 128 -4.51 -1.64 10.53
C LEU A 128 -5.91 -1.98 11.05
N ASP A 129 -6.07 -2.07 12.37
CA ASP A 129 -7.37 -2.08 13.06
C ASP A 129 -7.83 -0.62 13.24
N LEU A 130 -8.75 -0.16 12.39
CA LEU A 130 -9.21 1.23 12.33
C LEU A 130 -9.96 1.66 13.61
N GLU A 131 -10.55 0.71 14.34
CA GLU A 131 -11.26 1.02 15.59
C GLU A 131 -10.31 1.31 16.75
N LYS A 132 -9.11 0.72 16.72
CA LYS A 132 -8.07 0.89 17.75
C LYS A 132 -6.94 1.81 17.31
N GLU A 133 -6.88 2.12 16.02
CA GLU A 133 -5.76 2.82 15.38
C GLU A 133 -4.42 2.09 15.56
N ASP A 134 -4.47 0.74 15.64
CA ASP A 134 -3.32 -0.12 15.92
C ASP A 134 -2.97 -1.03 14.74
N PHE A 135 -1.67 -1.09 14.40
CA PHE A 135 -1.18 -2.03 13.40
C PHE A 135 -1.17 -3.45 13.96
N LEU A 136 -1.89 -4.35 13.28
CA LEU A 136 -1.89 -5.78 13.58
C LEU A 136 -0.73 -6.49 12.87
N THR A 137 -0.32 -5.98 11.71
CA THR A 137 0.77 -6.54 10.92
C THR A 137 1.41 -5.45 10.08
N ILE A 138 2.74 -5.45 10.04
CA ILE A 138 3.56 -4.63 9.14
C ILE A 138 4.63 -5.55 8.59
N GLY A 139 4.81 -5.56 7.28
CA GLY A 139 5.84 -6.35 6.65
C GLY A 139 6.36 -5.71 5.38
N GLU A 140 7.51 -6.22 4.94
CA GLU A 140 8.15 -5.81 3.72
C GLU A 140 8.75 -7.03 3.03
N LYS A 141 8.64 -7.09 1.70
CA LYS A 141 9.24 -8.14 0.89
C LYS A 141 10.13 -7.52 -0.19
N GLN A 142 11.40 -7.91 -0.20
CA GLN A 142 12.30 -7.51 -1.28
C GLN A 142 11.87 -8.20 -2.57
N ILE A 143 11.83 -7.43 -3.65
CA ILE A 143 11.42 -7.92 -4.97
C ILE A 143 12.68 -8.14 -5.80
N SER A 144 12.89 -9.38 -6.25
CA SER A 144 14.09 -9.74 -7.00
C SER A 144 13.87 -9.55 -8.51
N PRO A 145 14.76 -8.84 -9.23
CA PRO A 145 14.63 -8.63 -10.67
C PRO A 145 14.60 -9.90 -11.52
N SER A 146 15.04 -11.03 -10.99
CA SER A 146 14.97 -12.33 -11.67
C SER A 146 13.58 -12.95 -11.72
N GLU A 147 12.61 -12.39 -10.99
CA GLU A 147 11.25 -12.95 -10.84
C GLU A 147 10.21 -12.26 -11.74
N ILE A 148 10.62 -11.61 -12.83
CA ILE A 148 9.73 -10.78 -13.67
C ILE A 148 8.81 -11.63 -14.60
N PRO A 149 7.50 -11.31 -14.73
CA PRO A 149 6.76 -10.29 -13.98
C PRO A 149 6.66 -10.68 -12.51
N TRP A 150 6.91 -9.73 -11.62
CA TRP A 150 6.98 -10.01 -10.19
C TRP A 150 5.61 -10.44 -9.68
N ASN A 151 5.56 -11.67 -9.15
CA ASN A 151 4.39 -12.22 -8.50
C ASN A 151 4.72 -12.51 -7.04
N GLN A 152 4.06 -11.81 -6.12
CA GLN A 152 4.31 -11.94 -4.69
C GLN A 152 3.02 -12.28 -3.96
N ALA A 153 3.00 -13.41 -3.26
CA ALA A 153 1.93 -13.76 -2.34
C ALA A 153 2.19 -13.14 -0.95
N ILE A 154 1.19 -12.45 -0.42
CA ILE A 154 1.14 -11.91 0.94
C ILE A 154 -0.03 -12.56 1.68
N ASN A 155 0.26 -13.09 2.87
CA ASN A 155 -0.74 -13.69 3.75
C ASN A 155 -0.91 -12.83 5.00
N PHE A 156 -2.17 -12.54 5.33
CA PHE A 156 -2.56 -11.89 6.58
C PHE A 156 -3.36 -12.88 7.44
#